data_AF-A0A4U6DHP0-F1
#
_entry.id   AF-A0A4U6DHP0-F1
#
_cell.length_a   1.000
_cell.length_b   1.000
_cell.length_c   1.000
_cell.angle_alpha   90.00
_cell.angle_beta   90.00
_cell.angle_gamma   90.00
#
_symmetry.space_group_name_H-M   'P 1'
#
loop_
_entity.id
_entity.type
_entity.pdbx_description
1 polymer ?
#
loop_
_entity_poly.entity_id
_entity_poly.type
_entity_poly.pdbx_seq_one_letter_code
_entity_poly.pdbx_strand_id
1 'polypeptide(L)'
;MEIKLQRFGGMVPLKQEATTQVNWSDQELEQLIGHICRDEKKEPENMNEICHYLEVQGREIPVDLKKVPPKYKAIFEGLKTELKYVKA
;
A
#
# COMPACT_ATOMS: atom_id res chain seq x y z
N MET A 1 -12.83 9.46 -1.01
CA MET A 1 -11.42 9.61 -0.58
C MET A 1 -10.51 8.93 -1.59
N GLU A 2 -9.32 9.47 -1.85
CA GLU A 2 -8.34 8.83 -2.73
C GLU A 2 -7.29 8.10 -1.89
N ILE A 3 -6.93 6.89 -2.30
CA ILE A 3 -5.81 6.13 -1.73
C ILE A 3 -4.89 5.69 -2.86
N LYS A 4 -3.59 5.62 -2.57
CA LYS A 4 -2.59 5.14 -3.50
C LYS A 4 -1.77 4.02 -2.87
N LEU A 5 -1.74 2.87 -3.53
CA LEU A 5 -0.87 1.76 -3.16
C LEU A 5 0.43 1.87 -3.94
N GLN A 6 1.53 1.99 -3.23
CA GLN A 6 2.87 1.97 -3.77
C GLN A 6 3.53 0.63 -3.41
N ARG A 7 4.28 0.07 -4.35
CA ARG A 7 5.09 -1.13 -4.17
C ARG A 7 6.52 -0.81 -4.53
N PHE A 8 7.44 -1.18 -3.65
CA PHE A 8 8.88 -1.04 -3.81
C PHE A 8 9.54 -2.40 -3.64
N GLY A 9 10.55 -2.69 -4.45
CA GLY A 9 11.32 -3.93 -4.39
C GLY A 9 11.15 -4.83 -5.61
N GLY A 10 11.99 -5.87 -5.67
CA GLY A 10 12.21 -6.69 -6.86
C GLY A 10 13.63 -6.53 -7.41
N MET A 11 13.96 -7.33 -8.43
CA MET A 11 15.31 -7.42 -9.01
C MET A 11 15.86 -6.09 -9.57
N VAL A 12 14.97 -5.12 -9.83
CA VAL A 12 15.29 -3.74 -10.17
C VAL A 12 14.57 -2.85 -9.15
N PRO A 13 15.22 -1.83 -8.54
CA PRO A 13 14.59 -0.90 -7.60
C PRO A 13 13.61 0.01 -8.34
N LEU A 14 12.46 -0.53 -8.72
CA LEU A 14 11.39 0.16 -9.41
C LEU A 14 10.25 0.43 -8.44
N LYS A 15 9.77 1.66 -8.44
CA LYS A 15 8.52 2.04 -7.79
C LYS A 15 7.38 1.65 -8.73
N GLN A 16 6.37 0.99 -8.19
CA GLN A 16 5.08 0.83 -8.84
C GLN A 16 4.02 1.52 -8.00
N GLU A 17 3.09 2.22 -8.63
CA GLU A 17 1.97 2.83 -7.92
C GLU A 17 0.64 2.59 -8.64
N ALA A 18 -0.43 2.54 -7.85
CA ALA A 18 -1.81 2.50 -8.32
C ALA A 18 -2.65 3.37 -7.41
N THR A 19 -3.57 4.14 -7.98
CA THR A 19 -4.45 5.05 -7.26
C THR A 19 -5.89 4.62 -7.48
N THR A 20 -6.71 4.68 -6.44
CA THR A 20 -8.14 4.43 -6.55
C THR A 20 -8.95 5.33 -5.62
N GLN A 21 -10.23 5.52 -5.97
CA GLN A 21 -11.17 6.24 -5.13
C GLN A 21 -11.99 5.26 -4.29
N VAL A 22 -12.02 5.50 -2.98
CA VAL A 22 -12.75 4.71 -1.99
C VAL A 22 -13.74 5.58 -1.23
N ASN A 23 -14.86 4.97 -0.84
CA ASN A 23 -15.89 5.63 -0.04
C ASN A 23 -15.77 5.18 1.43
N TRP A 24 -14.60 5.41 2.03
CA TRP A 24 -14.33 5.09 3.44
C TRP A 24 -14.43 6.35 4.30
N SER A 25 -14.94 6.19 5.51
CA SER A 25 -14.88 7.23 6.53
C SER A 25 -13.46 7.36 7.09
N ASP A 26 -13.05 8.53 7.60
CA ASP A 26 -11.74 8.71 8.22
C ASP A 26 -11.49 7.68 9.34
N GLN A 27 -12.50 7.42 10.18
CA GLN A 27 -12.42 6.40 11.23
C GLN A 27 -12.19 4.98 10.68
N GLU A 28 -12.83 4.61 9.56
CA GLU A 28 -12.61 3.30 8.93
C GLU A 28 -11.19 3.19 8.37
N LEU A 29 -10.69 4.27 7.79
CA LEU A 29 -9.32 4.33 7.30
C LEU A 29 -8.32 4.18 8.45
N GLU A 30 -8.51 4.91 9.55
CA GLU A 30 -7.62 4.82 10.72
C GLU A 30 -7.63 3.42 11.33
N GLN A 31 -8.79 2.78 11.44
CA GLN A 31 -8.89 1.39 11.89
C GLN A 31 -8.18 0.42 10.95
N LEU A 32 -8.35 0.58 9.65
CA LEU A 32 -7.67 -0.23 8.64
C LEU A 32 -6.16 -0.06 8.76
N ILE A 33 -5.68 1.18 8.75
CA ILE A 33 -4.27 1.52 8.93
C ILE A 33 -3.75 0.92 10.22
N GLY A 34 -4.40 1.13 11.37
CA GLY A 34 -3.96 0.56 12.65
C GLY A 34 -3.86 -0.98 12.64
N HIS A 35 -4.64 -1.65 11.79
CA HIS A 35 -4.60 -3.10 11.65
C HIS A 35 -3.49 -3.59 10.70
N ILE A 36 -3.25 -2.87 9.60
CA ILE A 36 -2.31 -3.28 8.54
C ILE A 36 -0.95 -2.59 8.64
N CYS A 37 -0.82 -1.52 9.42
CA CYS A 37 0.41 -0.77 9.59
C CYS A 37 1.51 -1.69 10.12
N ARG A 38 2.72 -1.47 9.64
CA ARG A 38 3.93 -2.07 10.21
C ARG A 38 4.57 -1.08 11.17
N ASP A 39 4.94 -1.54 12.37
CA ASP A 39 5.61 -0.75 13.41
C ASP A 39 6.88 -0.03 12.92
N GLU A 40 7.56 -0.57 11.91
CA GLU A 40 8.74 0.05 11.32
C GLU A 40 8.58 0.26 9.81
N LYS A 41 9.04 1.43 9.34
CA LYS A 41 9.51 1.61 7.95
C LYS A 41 10.73 0.70 7.76
N LYS A 42 10.50 -0.60 7.61
CA LYS A 42 11.54 -1.49 7.09
C LYS A 42 11.72 -1.14 5.63
N GLU A 43 12.77 -0.36 5.37
CA GLU A 43 13.42 -0.40 4.06
C GLU A 43 13.73 -1.87 3.76
N PRO A 44 13.50 -2.33 2.53
CA PRO A 44 13.75 -3.72 2.19
C PRO A 44 15.22 -4.05 2.48
N GLU A 45 15.47 -4.79 3.57
CA GLU A 45 16.84 -5.15 4.01
C GLU A 45 17.49 -6.10 2.98
N ASN A 46 16.68 -6.73 2.15
CA ASN A 46 17.08 -7.67 1.12
C ASN A 46 16.57 -7.23 -0.25
N MET A 47 17.37 -7.46 -1.29
CA MET A 47 17.06 -7.16 -2.70
C MET A 47 15.79 -7.88 -3.22
N ASN A 48 15.34 -8.93 -2.52
CA ASN A 48 14.12 -9.69 -2.80
C ASN A 48 12.91 -9.29 -1.93
N GLU A 49 13.09 -8.37 -0.98
CA GLU A 49 12.01 -7.93 -0.12
C GLU A 49 11.12 -6.92 -0.85
N ILE A 50 9.82 -7.16 -0.81
CA ILE A 50 8.81 -6.29 -1.42
C ILE A 50 8.11 -5.54 -0.30
N CYS A 51 8.28 -4.21 -0.30
CA CYS A 51 7.60 -3.31 0.62
C CYS A 51 6.38 -2.68 -0.05
N HIS A 52 5.28 -2.59 0.69
CA HIS A 52 4.06 -1.93 0.25
C HIS A 52 3.80 -0.72 1.14
N TYR A 53 3.45 0.40 0.52
CA TYR A 53 3.10 1.64 1.20
C TYR A 53 1.73 2.08 0.73
N LEU A 54 0.92 2.57 1.66
CA LEU A 54 -0.35 3.20 1.36
C LEU A 54 -0.18 4.70 1.57
N GLU A 55 -0.31 5.46 0.48
CA GLU A 55 -0.34 6.92 0.50
C GLU A 55 -1.80 7.38 0.60
N VAL A 56 -2.12 8.07 1.69
CA VAL A 56 -3.46 8.65 1.92
C VAL A 56 -3.29 10.07 2.44
N GLN A 57 -3.98 11.04 1.81
CA GLN A 57 -3.86 12.46 2.14
C GLN A 57 -2.40 12.97 2.15
N GLY A 58 -1.55 12.44 1.26
CA GLY A 58 -0.13 12.81 1.17
C GLY A 58 0.77 12.20 2.25
N ARG A 59 0.27 11.27 3.07
CA ARG A 59 1.07 10.51 4.05
C ARG A 59 1.32 9.10 3.55
N GLU A 60 2.59 8.73 3.38
CA GLU A 60 3.02 7.37 3.03
C GLU A 60 3.16 6.51 4.29
N ILE A 61 2.39 5.42 4.35
CA ILE A 61 2.31 4.54 5.51
C ILE A 61 2.75 3.13 5.10
N PRO A 62 3.73 2.51 5.76
CA PRO A 62 4.12 1.13 5.46
C PRO A 62 2.99 0.18 5.87
N VAL A 63 2.51 -0.64 4.94
CA VAL A 63 1.37 -1.53 5.16
C VAL A 63 1.69 -2.98 4.83
N ASP A 64 1.09 -3.90 5.57
CA ASP A 64 1.13 -5.33 5.30
C ASP A 64 -0.18 -5.79 4.66
N LEU A 65 -0.11 -6.05 3.34
CA LEU A 65 -1.26 -6.52 2.59
C LEU A 65 -1.78 -7.90 3.05
N LYS A 66 -0.99 -8.69 3.79
CA LYS A 66 -1.44 -9.96 4.37
C LYS A 66 -2.37 -9.77 5.55
N LYS A 67 -2.30 -8.63 6.23
CA LYS A 67 -3.18 -8.27 7.35
C LYS A 67 -4.46 -7.58 6.89
N VAL A 68 -4.63 -7.31 5.59
CA VAL A 68 -5.82 -6.60 5.08
C VAL A 68 -7.08 -7.40 5.41
N PRO A 69 -8.06 -6.80 6.12
CA PRO A 69 -9.31 -7.48 6.44
C PRO A 69 -10.07 -7.88 5.16
N PRO A 70 -10.86 -8.97 5.20
CA PRO A 70 -11.60 -9.47 4.02
C PRO A 70 -12.47 -8.39 3.35
N LYS A 71 -13.07 -7.51 4.16
CA LYS A 71 -13.90 -6.38 3.70
C LYS A 71 -13.19 -5.47 2.69
N TYR A 72 -11.88 -5.28 2.84
CA TYR A 72 -11.10 -4.36 2.00
C TYR A 72 -10.26 -5.10 0.95
N LYS A 73 -10.14 -6.43 1.05
CA LYS A 73 -9.27 -7.25 0.21
C LYS A 73 -9.48 -7.03 -1.28
N ALA A 74 -10.74 -6.96 -1.74
CA ALA A 74 -11.06 -6.74 -3.15
C ALA A 74 -10.47 -5.41 -3.69
N ILE A 75 -10.47 -4.35 -2.88
CA ILE A 75 -9.91 -3.05 -3.27
C ILE A 75 -8.40 -3.15 -3.43
N PHE A 76 -7.72 -3.77 -2.46
CA PHE A 76 -6.26 -3.95 -2.52
C PHE A 76 -5.83 -4.93 -3.63
N GLU A 77 -6.62 -5.96 -3.95
CA GLU A 77 -6.34 -6.85 -5.07
C GLU A 77 -6.54 -6.15 -6.43
N GLY A 78 -7.55 -5.28 -6.54
CA GLY A 78 -7.69 -4.37 -7.68
C GLY A 78 -6.48 -3.47 -7.84
N LEU A 79 -6.07 -2.78 -6.77
CA LEU A 79 -4.87 -1.93 -6.77
C LEU A 79 -3.61 -2.69 -7.16
N LYS A 80 -3.40 -3.92 -6.66
CA LYS A 80 -2.27 -4.78 -7.04
C LYS A 80 -2.24 -5.11 -8.53
N THR A 81 -3.42 -5.28 -9.14
CA THR A 81 -3.56 -5.58 -10.57
C THR A 81 -3.31 -4.34 -11.43
N GLU A 82 -3.64 -3.17 -10.91
CA GLU A 82 -3.45 -1.88 -11.57
C GLU A 82 -2.09 -1.22 -11.30
N LEU A 83 -1.21 -1.87 -10.53
CA LEU A 83 0.15 -1.37 -10.27
C LEU A 83 0.90 -1.14 -11.58
N LYS A 84 1.24 0.13 -11.84
CA LYS A 84 2.01 0.54 -13.01
C LYS A 84 3.38 1.03 -12.56
N TYR A 85 4.38 0.74 -13.39
CA TYR A 85 5.71 1.29 -13.19
C TYR A 85 5.67 2.80 -13.34
N VAL A 86 6.25 3.48 -12.37
CA VAL A 86 6.40 4.93 -12.37
C VAL A 86 7.87 5.18 -12.56
N LYS A 87 8.22 5.89 -13.64
CA LYS A 87 9.59 6.39 -13.81
C LYS A 87 9.81 7.43 -12.72
N ALA A 88 10.78 7.18 -11.85
CA ALA A 88 11.35 8.20 -10.97
C ALA A 88 11.97 9.32 -11.81
#